data_AF-H6SQH5-F1
#
_entry.id   AF-H6SQH5-F1
#
_cell.length_a   1.000
_cell.length_b   1.000
_cell.length_c   1.000
_cell.angle_alpha   90.00
_cell.angle_beta   90.00
_cell.angle_gamma   90.00
#
_symmetry.space_group_name_H-M   'P 1'
#
loop_
_entity.id
_entity.type
_entity.pdbx_description
1 polymer ?
#
loop_
_entity_poly.entity_id
_entity_poly.type
_entity_poly.pdbx_seq_one_letter_code
_entity_poly.pdbx_strand_id
1 'polypeptide(L)' 'MKGTVKASSPDTPEEQRPPKGDPAEIRDLWTALSHLEREATSLVGWDVGTLIACARTALEQRWSGVVPPEKPRGLLH' A
#
# COMPACT_ATOMS: atom_id res chain seq x y z
N MET A 1 -16.00 -17.25 -44.56
CA MET A 1 -14.77 -16.69 -43.96
C MET A 1 -14.90 -16.76 -42.45
N LYS A 2 -14.16 -17.65 -41.77
CA LYS A 2 -14.20 -17.79 -40.30
C LYS A 2 -13.08 -16.92 -39.71
N GLY A 3 -13.45 -15.94 -38.90
CA GLY A 3 -12.50 -15.13 -38.13
C GLY A 3 -12.05 -15.90 -36.89
N THR A 4 -10.75 -16.15 -36.77
CA THR A 4 -10.16 -16.75 -35.58
C THR A 4 -9.82 -15.62 -34.61
N VAL A 5 -10.62 -15.43 -33.56
CA VAL A 5 -10.23 -14.59 -32.43
C VAL A 5 -9.26 -15.40 -31.58
N LYS A 6 -7.97 -15.07 -31.68
CA LYS A 6 -6.93 -15.62 -30.81
C LYS A 6 -7.09 -14.93 -29.46
N ALA A 7 -7.70 -15.62 -28.50
CA ALA A 7 -7.69 -15.21 -27.11
C ALA A 7 -6.22 -15.16 -26.64
N SER A 8 -5.73 -13.95 -26.37
CA SER A 8 -4.42 -13.75 -25.75
C SER A 8 -4.50 -14.23 -24.30
N SER A 9 -3.53 -15.06 -23.94
CA SER A 9 -3.40 -15.81 -22.69
C SER A 9 -3.52 -14.96 -21.42
N PRO A 10 -3.94 -15.60 -20.29
CA PRO A 10 -4.36 -14.92 -19.08
C PRO A 10 -3.16 -14.39 -18.28
N ASP A 11 -3.46 -13.38 -17.48
CA ASP A 11 -2.65 -12.73 -16.46
C ASP A 11 -1.51 -13.61 -15.92
N THR A 12 -0.28 -13.31 -16.33
CA THR A 12 0.87 -13.70 -15.53
C THR A 12 0.71 -12.96 -14.19
N PRO A 13 0.63 -13.67 -13.04
CA PRO A 13 0.73 -12.99 -11.76
C PRO A 13 2.06 -12.27 -11.78
N GLU A 14 2.04 -10.95 -11.82
CA GLU A 14 3.25 -10.15 -11.65
C GLU A 14 3.90 -10.67 -10.37
N GLU A 15 5.03 -11.35 -10.52
CA GLU A 15 5.80 -11.86 -9.40
C GLU A 15 6.11 -10.65 -8.53
N GLN A 16 5.31 -10.46 -7.46
CA GLN A 16 5.45 -9.38 -6.50
C GLN A 16 6.74 -9.64 -5.74
N ARG A 17 7.87 -9.34 -6.39
CA ARG A 17 9.14 -9.20 -5.68
C ARG A 17 8.87 -8.22 -4.56
N PRO A 18 9.30 -8.53 -3.33
CA PRO A 18 9.28 -7.54 -2.28
C PRO A 18 9.97 -6.30 -2.86
N PRO A 19 9.34 -5.11 -2.80
CA PRO A 19 9.92 -3.94 -3.39
C PRO A 19 11.34 -3.76 -2.84
N LYS A 20 12.20 -3.09 -3.60
CA LYS A 20 13.49 -2.68 -3.04
C LYS A 20 13.22 -1.40 -2.26
N GLY A 21 13.38 -1.43 -0.94
CA GLY A 21 13.15 -0.29 -0.07
C GLY A 21 13.57 -0.60 1.37
N ASP A 22 14.05 0.41 2.09
CA ASP A 22 14.40 0.28 3.49
C ASP A 22 13.11 0.10 4.33
N PRO A 23 13.01 -0.93 5.19
CA PRO A 23 11.94 -1.09 6.16
C PRO A 23 11.60 0.18 6.96
N ALA A 24 12.59 1.02 7.26
CA ALA A 24 12.39 2.29 7.96
C ALA A 24 11.62 3.31 7.10
N GLU A 25 12.00 3.47 5.83
CA GLU A 25 11.33 4.39 4.89
C GLU A 25 9.87 4.00 4.66
N ILE A 26 9.56 2.71 4.59
CA ILE A 26 8.20 2.20 4.41
C ILE A 26 7.33 2.53 5.63
N ARG A 27 7.87 2.36 6.84
CA ARG A 27 7.17 2.71 8.08
C ARG A 27 6.87 4.20 8.15
N ASP A 28 7.83 5.02 7.76
CA ASP A 28 7.68 6.46 7.78
C ASP A 28 6.64 6.91 6.74
N LEU A 29 6.63 6.29 5.55
CA LEU A 29 5.61 6.50 4.53
C LEU A 29 4.21 6.06 5.01
N TRP A 30 4.09 4.91 5.66
CA TRP A 30 2.82 4.46 6.23
C TRP A 30 2.32 5.46 7.29
N THR A 31 3.19 5.90 8.20
CA THR A 31 2.85 6.89 9.22
C THR A 31 2.34 8.19 8.59
N ALA A 32 3.00 8.66 7.53
CA ALA A 32 2.57 9.83 6.78
C ALA A 32 1.19 9.64 6.13
N LEU A 33 0.93 8.47 5.52
CA LEU A 33 -0.38 8.15 4.92
C LEU A 33 -1.49 8.10 5.97
N SER A 34 -1.25 7.50 7.14
CA SER A 34 -2.23 7.48 8.24
C SER A 34 -2.55 8.87 8.77
N HIS A 35 -1.55 9.74 8.88
CA HIS A 35 -1.77 11.14 9.26
C HIS A 35 -2.59 11.88 8.20
N LEU A 36 -2.21 11.72 6.93
CA LEU A 36 -2.91 12.37 5.81
C LEU A 36 -4.35 11.88 5.67
N GLU A 37 -4.62 10.59 5.88
CA GLU A 37 -5.97 9.99 5.89
C GLU A 37 -6.87 10.71 6.91
N ARG A 38 -6.36 10.90 8.14
CA ARG A 38 -7.08 11.58 9.22
C ARG A 38 -7.37 13.04 8.89
N GLU A 39 -6.36 13.78 8.43
CA GLU A 39 -6.50 15.19 8.08
C GLU A 39 -7.44 15.37 6.88
N ALA A 40 -7.31 14.55 5.83
CA ALA A 40 -8.17 14.62 4.66
C ALA A 40 -9.63 14.30 4.99
N THR A 41 -9.87 13.30 5.84
CA THR A 41 -11.22 12.97 6.32
C THR A 41 -11.84 14.14 7.08
N SER A 42 -11.05 14.83 7.89
CA SER A 42 -11.48 15.97 8.71
C SER A 42 -11.71 17.25 7.91
N LEU A 43 -10.81 17.57 6.99
CA LEU A 43 -10.76 18.87 6.31
C LEU A 43 -11.48 18.88 4.95
N VAL A 44 -11.44 17.77 4.22
CA VAL A 44 -11.93 17.69 2.83
C VAL A 44 -13.18 16.83 2.73
N GLY A 45 -13.17 15.67 3.38
CA GLY A 45 -14.30 14.76 3.44
C GLY A 45 -13.92 13.29 3.34
N TRP A 46 -14.91 12.44 3.60
CA TRP A 46 -14.73 11.00 3.72
C TRP A 46 -14.22 10.31 2.44
N ASP A 47 -14.63 10.80 1.26
CA ASP A 47 -14.19 10.22 -0.02
C ASP A 47 -12.68 10.35 -0.22
N VAL A 48 -12.11 11.52 0.10
CA VAL A 48 -10.67 11.76 -0.03
C VAL A 48 -9.89 10.96 1.02
N GLY A 49 -10.40 10.87 2.25
CA GLY A 49 -9.86 9.97 3.27
C GLY A 49 -9.80 8.52 2.79
N THR A 50 -10.88 8.05 2.15
CA THR A 50 -10.98 6.68 1.62
C THR A 50 -9.95 6.43 0.51
N LEU A 51 -9.71 7.39 -0.39
CA LEU A 51 -8.68 7.25 -1.43
C LEU A 51 -7.27 7.09 -0.82
N ILE A 52 -6.97 7.81 0.27
CA ILE A 52 -5.68 7.69 0.97
C ILE A 52 -5.59 6.34 1.69
N ALA A 53 -6.68 5.88 2.31
CA ALA A 53 -6.75 4.55 2.91
C ALA A 53 -6.49 3.45 1.87
N CYS A 54 -7.06 3.56 0.65
CA CYS A 54 -6.78 2.65 -0.45
C CYS A 54 -5.29 2.65 -0.84
N ALA A 55 -4.65 3.83 -0.90
CA ALA A 55 -3.22 3.93 -1.20
C ALA A 55 -2.36 3.25 -0.12
N ARG A 56 -2.73 3.39 1.16
CA ARG A 56 -2.09 2.72 2.29
C ARG A 56 -2.22 1.20 2.17
N THR A 57 -3.42 0.68 1.92
CA THR A 57 -3.63 -0.77 1.70
C THR A 57 -2.88 -1.30 0.49
N ALA A 58 -2.78 -0.53 -0.60
CA ALA A 58 -1.98 -0.93 -1.76
C ALA A 58 -0.48 -1.03 -1.41
N LEU A 59 0.03 -0.10 -0.58
CA LEU A 59 1.41 -0.15 -0.06
C LEU A 59 1.64 -1.39 0.82
N GLU A 60 0.67 -1.75 1.67
CA GLU A 60 0.70 -2.94 2.53
C GLU A 60 0.78 -4.24 1.74
N GLN A 61 -0.09 -4.38 0.72
CA GLN A 61 -0.13 -5.54 -0.16
C GLN A 61 1.19 -5.70 -0.90
N ARG A 62 1.73 -4.60 -1.42
CA ARG A 62 3.01 -4.58 -2.12
C ARG A 62 4.17 -5.07 -1.25
N TRP A 63 4.10 -4.88 0.06
CA TRP A 63 5.12 -5.30 1.03
C TRP A 63 4.77 -6.60 1.79
N SER A 64 3.91 -7.45 1.20
CA SER A 64 3.59 -8.78 1.73
C SER A 64 3.01 -8.78 3.14
N GLY A 65 2.30 -7.72 3.54
CA GLY A 65 1.71 -7.63 4.88
C GLY A 65 2.73 -7.51 6.01
N VAL A 66 3.98 -7.14 5.71
CA VAL A 66 4.93 -6.67 6.73
C VAL A 66 4.42 -5.33 7.22
N VAL A 67 3.51 -5.37 8.19
CA VAL A 67 3.31 -4.26 9.11
C VAL A 67 4.68 -4.03 9.75
N PRO A 68 5.31 -2.86 9.57
CA PRO A 68 6.58 -2.59 10.20
C PRO A 68 6.42 -2.83 11.69
N PRO A 69 7.32 -3.58 12.35
CA PRO A 69 7.19 -3.85 13.78
C PRO A 69 7.04 -2.51 14.50
N GLU A 70 6.03 -2.41 15.36
CA GLU A 70 5.86 -1.25 16.23
C GLU A 70 7.21 -1.01 16.92
N LYS A 71 7.72 0.24 16.87
CA LYS A 71 8.91 0.60 17.68
C LYS A 71 8.62 0.12 19.10
N PRO A 72 9.48 -0.72 19.72
CA PRO A 72 9.26 -1.12 21.10
C PRO A 72 9.15 0.16 21.94
N ARG A 73 7.97 0.38 22.52
CA ARG A 73 7.78 1.44 23.52
C ARG A 73 8.66 1.09 24.71
N GLY A 74 9.80 1.74 24.82
CA GLY A 74 10.62 1.76 26.03
C GLY A 74 11.90 0.93 25.94
N LEU A 75 12.98 1.60 25.56
CA LEU A 75 14.29 1.41 26.18
C LEU A 75 14.80 2.82 26.52
N LEU A 76 14.21 3.40 27.57
CA LEU A 76 14.89 4.41 28.36
C LEU A 76 15.80 3.63 29.32
N HIS A 77 17.12 3.67 29.06
CA HIS A 77 18.15 3.36 30.05
C HIS A 77 18.73 4.67 30.56
#